data_AF-A0A5C7JDP4-F1
#
_entry.id   AF-A0A5C7JDP4-F1
#
_cell.length_a   1.000
_cell.length_b   1.000
_cell.length_c   1.000
_cell.angle_alpha   90.00
_cell.angle_beta   90.00
_cell.angle_gamma   90.00
#
_symmetry.space_group_name_H-M   'P 1'
#
loop_
_entity.id
_entity.type
_entity.pdbx_description
1 polymer ?
#
loop_
_entity_poly.entity_id
_entity_poly.type
_entity_poly.pdbx_seq_one_letter_code
_entity_poly.pdbx_strand_id
1 'polypeptide(L)'
;METIGNLIDKLTITNIRIWMAEDIKRDKNASDKQIADATRITNIANSYRTDLIQEIDEKLNKMIETNKPQKLYKQGSTKMYGK
;
A
#
# COMPACT_ATOMS: atom_id res chain seq x y z
N MET A 1 13.14 -4.99 11.67
CA MET A 1 11.87 -5.72 11.93
C MET A 1 10.78 -4.89 11.30
N GLU A 2 10.16 -5.40 10.25
CA GLU A 2 9.05 -4.71 9.59
C GLU A 2 7.92 -4.51 10.59
N THR A 3 7.34 -3.31 10.67
CA THR A 3 6.21 -2.99 11.56
C THR A 3 4.90 -3.05 10.80
N ILE A 4 3.75 -3.20 11.48
CA ILE A 4 2.43 -3.00 10.85
C ILE A 4 2.37 -1.63 10.17
N GLY A 5 2.93 -0.59 10.79
CA GLY A 5 3.00 0.75 10.18
C GLY A 5 3.71 0.75 8.83
N ASN A 6 4.82 0.02 8.69
CA ASN A 6 5.51 -0.10 7.40
C ASN A 6 4.67 -0.83 6.34
N LEU A 7 3.91 -1.86 6.73
CA LEU A 7 3.01 -2.56 5.81
C LEU A 7 1.88 -1.64 5.34
N ILE A 8 1.31 -0.83 6.24
CA ILE A 8 0.31 0.19 5.91
C ILE A 8 0.90 1.28 4.99
N ASP A 9 2.13 1.72 5.22
CA ASP A 9 2.81 2.67 4.35
C ASP A 9 2.99 2.09 2.93
N LYS A 10 3.45 0.84 2.82
CA LYS A 10 3.57 0.12 1.54
C LYS A 10 2.22 -0.04 0.83
N LEU A 11 1.17 -0.38 1.59
CA LEU A 11 -0.20 -0.51 1.08
C LEU A 11 -0.69 0.83 0.51
N THR A 12 -0.48 1.92 1.26
CA THR A 12 -0.81 3.29 0.84
C THR A 12 -0.13 3.67 -0.47
N ILE A 13 1.19 3.46 -0.57
CA ILE A 13 1.96 3.76 -1.79
C ILE A 13 1.43 2.94 -2.97
N THR A 14 1.13 1.66 -2.76
CA THR A 14 0.61 0.76 -3.79
C THR A 14 -0.75 1.26 -4.30
N ASN A 15 -1.64 1.68 -3.40
CA ASN A 15 -2.95 2.24 -3.76
C ASN A 15 -2.82 3.54 -4.57
N ILE A 16 -1.89 4.43 -4.21
CA ILE A 16 -1.61 5.65 -4.99
C ILE A 16 -1.16 5.28 -6.41
N ARG A 17 -0.26 4.30 -6.55
CA ARG A 17 0.22 3.84 -7.87
C ARG A 17 -0.91 3.27 -8.72
N ILE A 18 -1.81 2.49 -8.12
CA ILE A 18 -3.01 1.99 -8.81
C ILE A 18 -3.85 3.16 -9.29
N TRP A 19 -4.16 4.11 -8.41
CA TRP A 19 -4.99 5.26 -8.75
C TRP A 19 -4.42 6.09 -9.90
N MET A 20 -3.11 6.36 -9.89
CA MET A 20 -2.43 7.07 -10.98
C MET A 20 -2.50 6.30 -12.31
N ALA A 21 -2.33 4.98 -12.29
CA ALA A 21 -2.45 4.17 -13.50
C ALA A 21 -3.91 4.08 -14.00
N GLU A 22 -4.88 4.00 -13.10
CA GLU A 22 -6.31 4.13 -13.43
C GLU A 22 -6.63 5.49 -14.04
N ASP A 23 -5.94 6.56 -13.64
CA ASP A 23 -6.10 7.89 -14.23
C ASP A 23 -5.71 7.92 -15.71
N ILE A 24 -4.58 7.29 -16.07
CA ILE A 24 -4.14 7.14 -17.46
C ILE A 24 -5.18 6.39 -18.30
N LYS A 25 -5.80 5.34 -17.75
CA LYS A 25 -6.84 4.57 -18.46
C LYS A 25 -8.13 5.34 -18.65
N ARG A 26 -8.40 6.35 -17.81
CA ARG A 26 -9.59 7.20 -17.88
C ARG A 26 -9.41 8.40 -18.83
N ASP A 27 -8.17 8.75 -19.16
CA ASP A 27 -7.88 9.81 -20.13
C ASP A 27 -8.34 9.39 -21.54
N LYS A 28 -9.23 10.20 -22.13
CA LYS A 28 -9.79 9.97 -23.47
C LYS A 28 -8.77 10.16 -24.59
N ASN A 29 -7.66 10.85 -24.32
CA ASN A 29 -6.60 11.11 -25.28
C ASN A 29 -5.43 10.11 -25.14
N ALA A 30 -5.51 9.17 -24.19
CA ALA A 30 -4.47 8.16 -24.03
C ALA A 30 -4.44 7.23 -25.24
N SER A 31 -3.23 6.97 -25.74
CA SER A 31 -3.01 5.97 -26.77
C SER A 31 -3.23 4.55 -26.23
N ASP A 32 -3.54 3.61 -27.12
CA ASP A 32 -3.68 2.18 -26.77
C ASP A 32 -2.46 1.63 -26.04
N LYS A 33 -1.26 2.10 -26.40
CA LYS A 33 -0.01 1.73 -25.71
C LYS A 33 -0.01 2.21 -24.26
N GLN A 34 -0.38 3.46 -24.01
CA GLN A 34 -0.46 4.02 -22.65
C GLN A 34 -1.50 3.27 -21.80
N ILE A 35 -2.66 2.94 -22.38
CA ILE A 35 -3.70 2.17 -21.70
C ILE A 35 -3.20 0.75 -21.39
N ALA A 36 -2.52 0.10 -22.32
CA ALA A 36 -1.96 -1.24 -22.11
C ALA A 36 -0.88 -1.26 -21.02
N ASP A 37 0.01 -0.27 -21.02
CA ASP A 37 1.06 -0.13 -20.00
C ASP A 37 0.46 0.17 -18.62
N ALA A 38 -0.52 1.08 -18.55
CA ALA A 38 -1.26 1.36 -17.33
C ALA A 38 -2.01 0.13 -16.81
N THR A 39 -2.61 -0.66 -17.70
CA THR A 39 -3.31 -1.90 -17.35
C THR A 39 -2.33 -2.92 -16.74
N ARG A 40 -1.14 -3.08 -17.32
CA ARG A 40 -0.09 -3.96 -16.77
C ARG A 40 0.33 -3.52 -15.37
N ILE A 41 0.52 -2.21 -15.16
CA ILE A 41 0.83 -1.65 -13.85
C ILE A 41 -0.28 -1.96 -12.85
N THR A 42 -1.55 -1.71 -13.21
CA THR A 42 -2.68 -1.99 -12.32
C THR A 42 -2.80 -3.47 -11.98
N ASN A 43 -2.55 -4.38 -12.93
CA ASN A 43 -2.64 -5.83 -12.65
C ASN A 43 -1.60 -6.27 -11.61
N ILE A 44 -0.34 -5.86 -11.80
CA ILE A 44 0.75 -6.20 -10.88
C ILE A 44 0.50 -5.55 -9.51
N ALA A 45 0.14 -4.26 -9.48
CA ALA A 45 -0.07 -3.54 -8.25
C ALA A 45 -1.30 -4.04 -7.46
N ASN A 46 -2.37 -4.49 -8.14
CA ASN A 46 -3.51 -5.12 -7.49
C ASN A 46 -3.12 -6.46 -6.85
N SER A 47 -2.30 -7.29 -7.51
CA SER A 47 -1.77 -8.52 -6.92
C SER A 47 -0.97 -8.21 -5.66
N TYR A 48 -0.03 -7.27 -5.77
CA TYR A 48 0.81 -6.87 -4.64
C TYR A 48 0.01 -6.27 -3.49
N ARG A 49 -1.07 -5.53 -3.78
CA ARG A 49 -2.01 -5.03 -2.76
C ARG A 49 -2.65 -6.17 -1.98
N THR A 50 -3.11 -7.22 -2.67
CA THR A 50 -3.69 -8.41 -2.02
C THR A 50 -2.66 -9.09 -1.12
N ASP A 51 -1.43 -9.26 -1.59
CA ASP A 51 -0.35 -9.86 -0.79
C ASP A 51 -0.06 -9.05 0.47
N LEU A 52 -0.02 -7.71 0.36
CA LEU A 52 0.17 -6.82 1.50
C LEU A 52 -0.97 -6.90 2.52
N ILE A 53 -2.23 -7.01 2.06
CA ILE A 53 -3.38 -7.16 2.94
C ILE A 53 -3.28 -8.49 3.70
N GLN A 54 -2.94 -9.58 3.01
CA GLN A 54 -2.74 -10.88 3.64
C GLN A 54 -1.62 -10.84 4.69
N GLU A 55 -0.49 -10.19 4.40
CA GLU A 55 0.61 -10.04 5.36
C GLU A 55 0.19 -9.22 6.59
N ILE A 56 -0.62 -8.17 6.40
CA ILE A 56 -1.17 -7.37 7.50
C ILE A 56 -2.08 -8.24 8.38
N ASP A 57 -2.97 -9.02 7.78
CA ASP A 57 -3.90 -9.90 8.50
C ASP A 57 -3.16 -10.96 9.30
N GLU A 58 -2.19 -11.64 8.70
CA GLU A 58 -1.35 -12.64 9.39
C GLU A 58 -0.61 -12.03 10.59
N LYS A 59 -0.12 -10.81 10.44
CA LYS A 59 0.59 -10.10 11.51
C LYS A 59 -0.32 -9.66 12.63
N LEU A 60 -1.51 -9.17 12.31
CA LEU A 60 -2.54 -8.82 13.29
C LEU A 60 -2.98 -10.06 14.07
N ASN A 61 -3.27 -11.17 13.38
CA ASN A 61 -3.63 -12.44 14.00
C ASN A 61 -2.54 -12.92 14.96
N LYS A 62 -1.28 -12.91 14.53
CA LYS A 62 -0.15 -13.27 15.39
C LYS A 62 -0.01 -12.37 16.62
N MET A 63 -0.29 -11.07 16.48
CA MET A 63 -0.27 -10.14 17.62
C MET A 63 -1.36 -10.45 18.63
N ILE A 64 -2.56 -10.78 18.16
CA ILE A 64 -3.70 -11.19 18.99
C ILE A 64 -3.38 -12.51 19.70
N GLU A 65 -2.91 -13.53 18.98
CA GLU A 65 -2.56 -14.85 19.54
C GLU A 65 -1.46 -14.78 20.59
N THR A 66 -0.41 -14.00 20.32
CA THR A 66 0.74 -13.89 21.22
C THR A 66 0.50 -12.93 22.38
N ASN A 67 -0.57 -12.14 22.33
CA ASN A 67 -0.89 -11.03 23.24
C ASN A 67 0.32 -10.09 23.47
N LYS A 68 1.20 -9.98 22.48
CA LYS A 68 2.41 -9.15 22.53
C LYS A 68 2.15 -7.88 21.73
N PRO A 69 2.00 -6.72 22.38
CA PRO A 69 1.85 -5.47 21.67
C PRO A 69 3.11 -5.20 20.86
N GLN A 70 2.94 -4.68 19.65
CA GLN A 70 4.07 -4.25 18.84
C GLN A 70 4.77 -3.07 19.52
N LYS A 71 6.10 -3.08 19.56
CA LYS A 71 6.88 -1.99 20.15
C LYS A 71 6.58 -0.68 19.40
N LEU A 72 5.91 0.25 20.07
CA LEU A 72 5.65 1.59 19.59
C LEU A 72 6.90 2.44 19.84
N TYR A 73 7.45 3.01 18.78
CA TYR A 73 8.48 4.04 18.92
C TYR A 73 7.76 5.38 19.03
N LYS A 74 8.08 6.17 20.07
CA LYS A 74 7.63 7.56 20.11
C LYS A 74 8.22 8.23 18.87
N GLN A 75 7.35 8.61 17.95
CA GLN A 75 7.72 9.47 16.86
C GLN A 75 8.15 10.77 17.54
N GLY A 76 9.45 11.05 17.56
CA GLY A 76 9.97 12.30 18.11
C GLY A 76 9.20 13.48 17.49
N SER A 77 9.17 14.60 18.21
CA SER A 77 8.44 15.84 17.89
C SER A 77 8.74 16.47 16.51
N THR A 78 9.47 15.77 15.64
CA THR A 78 10.00 16.22 14.35
C THR A 78 9.19 15.77 13.13
N LYS A 79 8.17 14.90 13.26
CA LYS A 79 7.30 14.56 12.11
C LYS A 79 6.02 15.38 12.15
N MET A 80 6.02 16.46 11.35
CA MET A 80 4.86 17.28 10.97
C MET A 80 3.91 16.47 10.05
N TYR A 81 3.15 15.53 10.60
CA TYR A 81 1.93 15.09 9.91
C TYR A 81 0.76 15.86 10.51
N GLY A 82 0.19 16.77 9.72
CA GLY A 82 -1.09 17.44 9.98
C GLY A 82 -1.10 18.36 11.21
N LYS A 83 -0.83 19.65 10.98
CA LYS A 83 -1.59 20.69 11.70
C LYS A 83 -2.92 20.88 10.99
#